data_AF-A0A392RPJ1-F1
#
_entry.id   AF-A0A392RPJ1-F1
#
_cell.length_a   1.000
_cell.length_b   1.000
_cell.length_c   1.000
_cell.angle_alpha   90.00
_cell.angle_beta   90.00
_cell.angle_gamma   90.00
#
_symmetry.space_group_name_H-M   'P 1'
#
loop_
_entity.id
_entity.type
_entity.pdbx_description
1 polymer ?
#
loop_
_entity_poly.entity_id
_entity_poly.type
_entity_poly.pdbx_seq_one_letter_code
_entity_poly.pdbx_strand_id
1 'polypeptide(L)'
;MDHDQIIEVDLLSKEDAWTMFERYSGITNSSPNDLIDCGQSIVKECKQLPIAIAVTASNLKGQHKVYEWKVTLESLKKIGVMHRVDDAMFG
;
A
#
# COMPACT_ATOMS: atom_id res chain seq x y z
N MET A 1 15.70 11.33 30.20
CA MET A 1 15.41 9.90 29.91
C MET A 1 14.46 9.97 28.74
N ASP A 2 15.00 9.91 27.54
CA ASP A 2 14.27 10.17 26.30
C ASP A 2 14.96 9.28 25.27
N HIS A 3 14.52 8.02 25.20
CA HIS A 3 15.10 7.02 24.30
C HIS A 3 14.25 7.04 23.02
N ASP A 4 14.61 7.93 22.08
CA ASP A 4 14.02 7.92 20.74
C ASP A 4 14.67 6.77 19.95
N GLN A 5 14.05 5.59 20.01
CA GLN A 5 14.45 4.47 19.14
C GLN A 5 13.85 4.71 17.76
N ILE A 6 14.66 5.29 16.87
CA ILE A 6 14.38 5.35 15.45
C ILE A 6 14.43 3.92 14.91
N ILE A 7 13.27 3.30 14.70
CA ILE A 7 13.16 2.01 14.03
C ILE A 7 13.23 2.31 12.54
N GLU A 8 14.39 2.05 11.94
CA GLU A 8 14.57 2.12 10.49
C GLU A 8 13.73 1.00 9.87
N VAL A 9 12.61 1.37 9.25
CA VAL A 9 11.74 0.41 8.58
C VAL A 9 12.35 0.16 7.21
N ASP A 10 13.17 -0.89 7.12
CA ASP A 10 13.65 -1.38 5.83
C ASP A 10 12.46 -1.61 4.88
N LEU A 11 12.61 -1.12 3.65
CA LEU A 11 11.63 -1.36 2.61
C LEU A 11 11.63 -2.86 2.28
N LEU A 12 10.44 -3.45 2.21
CA LEU A 12 10.33 -4.83 1.74
C LEU A 12 10.77 -4.93 0.28
N SER A 13 11.34 -6.06 -0.11
CA SER A 13 11.48 -6.38 -1.53
C SER A 13 10.11 -6.48 -2.18
N LYS A 14 10.00 -6.27 -3.50
CA LYS A 14 8.73 -6.37 -4.23
C LYS A 14 8.02 -7.71 -4.00
N GLU A 15 8.80 -8.78 -3.96
CA GLU A 15 8.33 -10.15 -3.72
C GLU A 15 7.78 -10.33 -2.29
N ASP A 16 8.50 -9.84 -1.29
CA ASP A 16 8.06 -9.88 0.12
C ASP A 16 6.82 -9.00 0.35
N ALA A 17 6.80 -7.82 -0.27
CA ALA A 17 5.69 -6.88 -0.22
C ALA A 17 4.41 -7.50 -0.82
N TRP A 18 4.53 -8.17 -1.97
CA TRP A 18 3.42 -8.89 -2.59
C TRP A 18 2.96 -10.07 -1.74
N THR A 19 3.89 -10.90 -1.27
CA THR A 19 3.60 -12.06 -0.41
C THR A 19 2.87 -11.62 0.87
N MET A 20 3.32 -10.52 1.47
CA MET A 20 2.68 -9.92 2.63
C MET A 20 1.27 -9.44 2.28
N PHE A 21 1.10 -8.75 1.16
CA PHE A 21 -0.20 -8.28 0.71
C PHE A 21 -1.21 -9.42 0.50
N GLU A 22 -0.82 -10.51 -0.18
CA GLU A 22 -1.66 -11.70 -0.36
C GLU A 22 -2.11 -12.27 0.98
N ARG A 23 -1.17 -12.41 1.94
CA ARG A 23 -1.46 -12.94 3.27
C ARG A 23 -2.51 -12.12 4.03
N TYR A 24 -2.47 -10.79 3.94
CA TYR A 24 -3.38 -9.92 4.68
C TYR A 24 -4.71 -9.68 3.97
N SER A 25 -4.71 -9.58 2.64
CA SER A 25 -5.93 -9.37 1.85
C SER A 25 -6.71 -10.65 1.58
N GLY A 26 -6.07 -11.82 1.71
CA GLY A 26 -6.67 -13.11 1.47
C GLY A 26 -6.87 -13.43 -0.02
N ILE A 27 -6.31 -12.63 -0.92
CA ILE A 27 -6.20 -13.01 -2.34
C ILE A 27 -5.03 -13.96 -2.55
N THR A 28 -5.08 -14.65 -3.68
CA THR A 28 -4.03 -15.55 -4.14
C THR A 28 -3.84 -15.37 -5.64
N ASN A 29 -2.74 -15.90 -6.19
CA ASN A 29 -2.52 -16.03 -7.63
C ASN A 29 -3.66 -16.73 -8.43
N SER A 30 -4.66 -17.34 -7.77
CA SER A 30 -5.85 -17.90 -8.42
C SER A 30 -7.06 -16.96 -8.43
N SER A 31 -6.92 -15.76 -7.85
CA SER A 31 -7.96 -14.73 -7.84
C SER A 31 -8.15 -14.12 -9.24
N PRO A 32 -9.28 -13.45 -9.52
CA PRO A 32 -9.47 -12.71 -10.76
C PRO A 32 -8.30 -11.78 -11.09
N ASN A 33 -7.84 -11.79 -12.34
CA ASN A 33 -6.69 -10.98 -12.79
C ASN A 33 -6.88 -9.49 -12.43
N ASP A 34 -8.08 -8.94 -12.58
CA ASP A 34 -8.37 -7.55 -12.23
C ASP A 34 -8.07 -7.21 -10.75
N LEU A 35 -8.27 -8.16 -9.82
CA LEU A 35 -7.92 -7.99 -8.41
C LEU A 35 -6.41 -8.09 -8.20
N ILE A 36 -5.74 -8.99 -8.91
CA ILE A 36 -4.28 -9.15 -8.85
C ILE A 36 -3.59 -7.88 -9.36
N ASP A 37 -3.96 -7.39 -10.54
CA ASP A 37 -3.42 -6.15 -11.13
C ASP A 37 -3.66 -4.93 -10.21
N CYS A 38 -4.86 -4.82 -9.63
CA CYS A 38 -5.16 -3.74 -8.70
C CYS A 38 -4.35 -3.87 -7.40
N GLY A 39 -4.20 -5.08 -6.86
CA GLY A 39 -3.41 -5.35 -5.67
C GLY A 39 -1.94 -5.00 -5.86
N GLN A 40 -1.35 -5.36 -7.00
CA GLN A 40 0.04 -5.01 -7.32
C GLN A 40 0.24 -3.50 -7.39
N SER A 41 -0.73 -2.78 -7.95
CA SER A 41 -0.72 -1.31 -7.98
C SER A 41 -0.77 -0.73 -6.56
N ILE A 42 -1.59 -1.30 -5.67
CA ILE A 42 -1.70 -0.89 -4.27
C ILE A 42 -0.38 -1.09 -3.52
N VAL A 43 0.25 -2.26 -3.68
CA VAL A 43 1.55 -2.56 -3.07
C VAL A 43 2.63 -1.57 -3.51
N LYS A 44 2.62 -1.21 -4.81
CA LYS A 44 3.52 -0.20 -5.37
C LYS A 44 3.28 1.18 -4.77
N GLU A 45 2.03 1.61 -4.63
CA GLU A 45 1.68 2.90 -4.01
C GLU A 45 2.02 2.95 -2.51
N CYS A 46 1.98 1.81 -1.81
CA CYS A 46 2.43 1.69 -0.42
C CYS A 46 3.95 1.81 -0.25
N LYS A 47 4.70 1.98 -1.35
CA LYS A 47 6.16 2.14 -1.37
C LYS A 47 6.92 1.05 -0.62
N GLN A 48 6.42 -0.19 -0.63
CA GLN A 48 7.01 -1.32 0.09
C GLN A 48 7.10 -1.16 1.62
N LEU A 49 6.35 -0.22 2.21
CA LEU A 49 6.29 -0.06 3.66
C LEU A 49 5.43 -1.18 4.27
N PRO A 50 5.98 -2.03 5.16
CA PRO A 50 5.26 -3.16 5.75
C PRO A 50 3.95 -2.75 6.41
N ILE A 51 3.95 -1.62 7.12
CA ILE A 51 2.79 -1.10 7.84
C ILE A 51 1.69 -0.67 6.86
N ALA A 52 2.05 0.09 5.82
CA ALA A 52 1.08 0.56 4.83
C ALA A 52 0.45 -0.62 4.07
N ILE A 53 1.26 -1.63 3.71
CA ILE A 53 0.79 -2.85 3.06
C ILE A 53 -0.17 -3.61 3.97
N ALA A 54 0.22 -3.87 5.22
CA ALA A 54 -0.59 -4.64 6.16
C ALA A 54 -1.96 -4.00 6.41
N VAL A 55 -1.99 -2.69 6.65
CA VAL A 55 -3.23 -1.93 6.88
C VAL A 55 -4.13 -1.98 5.65
N THR A 56 -3.57 -1.68 4.46
CA THR A 56 -4.36 -1.62 3.23
C THR A 56 -4.89 -3.00 2.83
N ALA A 57 -4.03 -4.01 2.87
CA ALA A 57 -4.40 -5.38 2.55
C ALA A 57 -5.49 -5.89 3.52
N SER A 58 -5.34 -5.63 4.82
CA SER A 58 -6.35 -6.02 5.81
C SER A 58 -7.69 -5.34 5.58
N ASN A 59 -7.69 -4.07 5.15
CA ASN A 59 -8.91 -3.35 4.80
C ASN A 59 -9.64 -3.94 3.58
N LEU A 60 -8.90 -4.58 2.67
CA LEU A 60 -9.43 -5.23 1.47
C LEU A 60 -9.84 -6.69 1.70
N LYS A 61 -9.58 -7.23 2.89
CA LYS A 61 -9.89 -8.63 3.20
C LYS A 61 -11.40 -8.88 3.12
N GLY A 62 -11.78 -9.89 2.34
CA GLY A 62 -13.20 -10.24 2.12
C GLY A 62 -13.91 -9.36 1.09
N GLN A 63 -13.23 -8.37 0.50
CA GLN A 63 -13.79 -7.55 -0.57
C GLN A 63 -13.61 -8.24 -1.92
N HIS A 64 -14.69 -8.84 -2.44
CA HIS A 64 -14.64 -9.60 -3.70
C HIS A 64 -14.81 -8.72 -4.96
N LYS A 65 -15.22 -7.45 -4.80
CA LYS A 65 -15.45 -6.53 -5.92
C LYS A 65 -14.20 -5.69 -6.15
N VAL A 66 -13.67 -5.73 -7.39
CA VAL A 66 -12.52 -4.90 -7.79
C VAL A 66 -12.76 -3.39 -7.62
N TYR A 67 -14.02 -2.95 -7.63
CA TYR A 67 -14.36 -1.56 -7.38
C TYR A 67 -13.83 -1.05 -6.03
N GLU A 68 -13.99 -1.82 -4.95
CA GLU A 68 -13.53 -1.47 -3.60
C GLU A 68 -12.00 -1.29 -3.54
N TRP A 69 -11.29 -2.12 -4.32
CA TRP A 69 -9.84 -2.10 -4.46
C TRP A 69 -9.37 -0.85 -5.20
N LYS A 70 -10.05 -0.50 -6.30
CA LYS A 70 -9.80 0.74 -7.04
C LYS A 70 -10.03 1.97 -6.19
N VAL A 71 -11.11 2.01 -5.40
CA VAL A 71 -11.38 3.13 -4.47
C VAL A 71 -10.27 3.28 -3.43
N THR A 72 -9.78 2.16 -2.90
CA THR A 72 -8.66 2.15 -1.95
C THR A 72 -7.37 2.64 -2.61
N LEU A 73 -7.08 2.18 -3.83
CA LEU A 73 -5.92 2.62 -4.62
C LEU A 73 -5.96 4.14 -4.89
N GLU A 74 -7.10 4.67 -5.30
CA GLU A 74 -7.26 6.12 -5.54
C GLU A 74 -7.10 6.93 -4.25
N SER A 75 -7.57 6.39 -3.12
CA SER A 75 -7.38 7.01 -1.80
C SER A 75 -5.90 7.05 -1.42
N LEU A 76 -5.15 5.97 -1.65
CA LEU A 76 -3.70 5.92 -1.41
C LEU A 76 -2.94 6.93 -2.27
N LYS A 77 -3.25 6.99 -3.57
CA LYS A 77 -2.65 7.97 -4.48
C LYS A 77 -2.88 9.39 -3.97
N LYS A 78 -4.11 9.71 -3.56
CA LYS A 78 -4.48 11.04 -3.05
C LYS A 78 -3.68 11.42 -1.79
N ILE A 79 -3.43 10.47 -0.90
CA ILE A 79 -2.57 10.68 0.29
C ILE A 79 -1.13 10.97 -0.14
N GLY A 80 -0.61 10.24 -1.12
CA GLY A 80 0.74 10.46 -1.67
C GLY A 80 0.93 11.82 -2.37
N VAL A 81 -0.14 12.42 -2.91
CA VAL A 81 -0.08 13.75 -3.54
C VAL A 81 0.02 14.89 -2.53
N MET A 82 -0.43 14.71 -1.28
CA MET A 82 -0.40 15.76 -0.26
C MET A 82 1.01 16.13 0.23
N HIS A 83 2.06 15.43 -0.19
CA HIS A 83 3.46 15.77 0.12
C HIS A 83 4.24 16.35 -1.09
N ARG A 84 3.56 17.03 -2.02
CA ARG A 84 4.22 18.12 -2.76
C ARG A 84 3.93 19.41 -2.02
N VAL A 85 4.75 19.73 -1.02
CA VAL A 85 5.04 21.14 -0.80
C VAL A 85 5.74 21.58 -2.08
N ASP A 86 5.05 22.36 -2.90
CA ASP A 86 5.72 23.09 -3.97
C ASP A 86 6.66 24.07 -3.27
N ASP A 87 7.92 23.66 -3.12
CA ASP A 87 9.03 24.48 -2.61
C ASP A 87 9.45 25.50 -3.69
N ALA A 88 8.47 26.22 -4.23
CA ALA A 88 8.67 27.31 -5.17
C ALA A 88 7.46 28.24 -5.09
N MET A 89 7.57 29.27 -4.24
CA MET A 89 7.39 30.68 -4.64
C MET A 89 7.23 31.57 -3.38
N PHE A 90 8.34 31.79 -2.68
CA PHE A 90 8.58 33.11 -2.09
C PHE A 90 9.56 33.83 -3.02
N GLY A 91 9.00 34.63 -3.93
CA GLY A 91 9.68 35.72 -4.60
C GLY A 91 9.20 37.04 -4.03
#